data_AF-A0A2N0H8V0-F1
#
_entry.id   AF-A0A2N0H8V0-F1
#
_cell.length_a   1.000
_cell.length_b   1.000
_cell.length_c   1.000
_cell.angle_alpha   90.00
_cell.angle_beta   90.00
_cell.angle_gamma   90.00
#
_symmetry.space_group_name_H-M   'P 1'
#
loop_
_entity.id
_entity.type
_entity.pdbx_description
1 polymer ?
#
loop_
_entity_poly.entity_id
_entity_poly.type
_entity_poly.pdbx_seq_one_letter_code
_entity_poly.pdbx_strand_id
1 'polypeptide(L)'
;MPSRNTKHSFDRGEQYPLIGNFINYHISQQTKTKTEIAKALGILPKGLGDYCKKDTLQFAVLWKLSLVLKHNFIAQLGEYLPYRFESIRERALK
;
A
#
# COMPACT_ATOMS: atom_id res chain seq x y z
N MET A 1 1.89 -29.85 14.03
CA MET A 1 2.52 -29.07 12.94
C MET A 1 2.60 -27.62 13.41
N PRO A 2 3.78 -27.07 13.75
CA PRO A 2 3.85 -25.67 14.14
C PRO A 2 3.56 -24.82 12.90
N SER A 3 2.59 -23.90 13.02
CA SER A 3 2.22 -22.98 11.95
C SER A 3 3.47 -22.23 11.50
N ARG A 4 3.69 -22.20 10.19
CA ARG A 4 4.81 -21.51 9.51
C ARG A 4 4.56 -20.00 9.53
N ASN A 5 4.35 -19.42 10.71
CA ASN A 5 4.13 -17.98 10.87
C ASN A 5 5.48 -17.29 10.70
N THR A 6 5.69 -16.76 9.50
CA THR A 6 6.87 -15.99 9.10
C THR A 6 7.06 -14.80 10.04
N LYS A 7 8.26 -14.67 10.62
CA LYS A 7 8.71 -13.58 11.52
C LYS A 7 8.23 -12.16 11.13
N HIS A 8 8.05 -11.90 9.84
CA HIS A 8 7.59 -10.61 9.31
C HIS A 8 6.13 -10.25 9.66
N SER A 9 5.29 -11.16 10.14
CA SER A 9 3.85 -10.92 10.36
C SER A 9 3.48 -10.55 11.80
N PHE A 10 4.45 -10.27 12.68
CA PHE A 10 4.22 -10.01 14.11
C PHE A 10 4.81 -8.69 14.61
N ASP A 11 4.96 -7.70 13.73
CA ASP A 11 5.45 -6.39 14.13
C ASP A 11 4.32 -5.37 14.09
N ARG A 12 3.99 -4.77 15.25
CA ARG A 12 2.82 -3.89 15.44
C ARG A 12 3.05 -2.48 14.90
N GLY A 13 3.70 -2.37 13.75
CA GLY A 13 4.06 -1.07 13.17
C GLY A 13 5.35 -0.47 13.73
N GLU A 14 6.12 -1.23 14.55
CA GLU A 14 7.37 -0.73 15.14
C GLU A 14 8.51 -0.68 14.11
N GLN A 15 8.52 -1.58 13.12
CA GLN A 15 9.57 -1.66 12.09
C GLN A 15 9.14 -1.21 10.70
N TYR A 16 7.83 -1.22 10.40
CA TYR A 16 7.28 -0.86 9.09
C TYR A 16 5.85 -0.34 9.23
N PRO A 17 5.37 0.55 8.35
CA PRO A 17 4.00 1.05 8.42
C PRO A 17 2.96 -0.06 8.16
N LEU A 18 1.84 -0.01 8.89
CA LEU A 18 0.71 -0.94 8.69
C LEU A 18 -0.01 -0.62 7.37
N ILE A 19 0.33 -1.35 6.31
CA ILE A 19 -0.03 -0.99 4.93
C ILE A 19 -1.54 -1.06 4.69
N GLY A 20 -2.24 -2.04 5.25
CA GLY A 20 -3.70 -2.19 5.10
C GLY A 20 -4.48 -0.99 5.62
N ASN A 21 -4.14 -0.50 6.81
CA ASN A 21 -4.76 0.69 7.40
C ASN A 21 -4.44 1.93 6.56
N PHE A 22 -3.19 2.07 6.14
CA PHE A 22 -2.73 3.16 5.30
C PHE A 22 -3.51 3.22 3.97
N ILE A 23 -3.62 2.12 3.22
CA ILE A 23 -4.40 2.12 1.97
C ILE A 23 -5.89 2.31 2.22
N ASN A 24 -6.44 1.79 3.32
CA ASN A 24 -7.85 1.93 3.63
C ASN A 24 -8.24 3.39 3.89
N TYR A 25 -7.38 4.14 4.59
CA TYR A 25 -7.53 5.58 4.75
C TYR A 25 -7.58 6.29 3.40
N HIS A 26 -6.64 6.01 2.49
CA HIS A 26 -6.64 6.66 1.18
C HIS A 26 -7.81 6.27 0.28
N ILE A 27 -8.30 5.03 0.40
CA ILE A 27 -9.49 4.57 -0.30
C ILE A 27 -10.74 5.28 0.23
N SER A 28 -10.86 5.54 1.54
CA SER A 28 -12.03 6.25 2.09
C SER A 28 -12.11 7.71 1.68
N GLN A 29 -10.99 8.32 1.25
CA GLN A 29 -10.98 9.68 0.72
C GLN A 29 -11.42 9.77 -0.74
N GLN A 30 -11.64 8.65 -1.42
CA GLN A 30 -12.05 8.63 -2.82
C GLN A 30 -13.55 8.86 -2.95
N THR A 31 -13.95 9.54 -4.01
CA THR A 31 -15.37 9.66 -4.40
C THR A 31 -15.95 8.36 -4.96
N LYS A 32 -15.08 7.47 -5.45
CA LYS A 32 -15.45 6.16 -5.99
C LYS A 32 -15.75 5.16 -4.88
N THR A 33 -16.76 4.33 -5.10
CA THR A 33 -17.09 3.23 -4.20
C THR A 33 -15.99 2.16 -4.18
N LYS A 34 -15.91 1.39 -3.09
CA LYS A 34 -15.01 0.23 -3.00
C LYS A 34 -15.23 -0.78 -4.14
N THR A 35 -16.46 -0.93 -4.62
CA THR A 35 -16.79 -1.82 -5.74
C THR A 35 -16.18 -1.33 -7.05
N GLU A 36 -16.26 -0.03 -7.33
CA GLU A 36 -15.65 0.56 -8.52
C GLU A 36 -14.13 0.47 -8.49
N ILE A 37 -13.53 0.70 -7.32
CA ILE A 37 -12.08 0.56 -7.13
C ILE A 37 -11.65 -0.90 -7.32
N ALA A 38 -12.39 -1.86 -6.75
CA ALA A 38 -12.11 -3.28 -6.95
C ALA A 38 -12.24 -3.71 -8.42
N LYS A 39 -13.27 -3.21 -9.12
CA LYS A 39 -13.46 -3.41 -10.55
C LYS A 39 -12.28 -2.87 -11.36
N ALA A 40 -11.81 -1.65 -11.05
CA ALA A 40 -10.64 -1.06 -11.71
C ALA A 40 -9.33 -1.82 -11.44
N LEU A 41 -9.23 -2.47 -10.28
CA LEU A 41 -8.12 -3.38 -9.94
C LEU A 41 -8.23 -4.77 -10.59
N GLY A 42 -9.38 -5.11 -11.19
CA GLY A 42 -9.65 -6.43 -11.75
C GLY A 42 -9.84 -7.52 -10.68
N ILE A 43 -10.32 -7.15 -9.49
CA ILE A 43 -10.55 -8.07 -8.37
C ILE A 43 -11.97 -7.95 -7.83
N LEU A 44 -12.37 -8.94 -7.01
CA LEU A 44 -13.63 -8.88 -6.27
C LEU A 44 -13.56 -7.83 -5.14
N PRO A 45 -14.67 -7.15 -4.80
CA PRO A 45 -14.72 -6.20 -3.67
C PRO A 45 -14.25 -6.81 -2.34
N LYS A 46 -14.54 -8.11 -2.13
CA LYS A 46 -14.02 -8.85 -0.97
C LYS A 46 -12.50 -8.84 -0.91
N GLY A 47 -11.82 -9.07 -2.04
CA GLY A 47 -10.36 -9.06 -2.12
C GLY A 47 -9.78 -7.68 -1.79
N LEU A 48 -10.43 -6.60 -2.20
CA LEU A 48 -10.04 -5.25 -1.79
C LEU A 48 -10.22 -5.05 -0.29
N GLY A 49 -11.33 -5.53 0.28
CA GLY A 49 -11.57 -5.51 1.73
C GLY A 49 -10.52 -6.30 2.51
N ASP A 50 -10.06 -7.43 1.98
CA ASP A 50 -9.00 -8.24 2.59
C ASP A 50 -7.65 -7.48 2.56
N TYR A 51 -7.33 -6.75 1.49
CA TYR A 51 -6.12 -5.91 1.45
C TYR A 51 -6.11 -4.84 2.53
N CYS A 52 -7.24 -4.16 2.76
CA CYS A 52 -7.38 -3.14 3.79
C CYS A 52 -7.14 -3.65 5.23
N LYS A 53 -7.16 -4.97 5.45
CA LYS A 53 -7.01 -5.58 6.79
C LYS A 53 -5.64 -6.22 7.02
N LYS A 54 -4.78 -6.28 6.00
CA LYS A 54 -3.47 -6.92 6.12
C LYS A 54 -2.42 -5.92 6.58
N ASP A 55 -1.56 -6.33 7.50
CA ASP A 55 -0.42 -5.52 7.93
C ASP A 55 0.60 -5.31 6.79
N THR A 56 0.73 -6.32 5.93
CA THR A 56 1.62 -6.31 4.76
C THR A 56 0.84 -6.45 3.46
N LEU A 57 1.42 -5.93 2.38
CA LEU A 57 0.82 -6.01 1.05
C LEU A 57 1.86 -6.37 0.01
N GLN A 58 1.45 -7.15 -0.99
CA GLN A 58 2.30 -7.44 -2.13
C GLN A 58 2.58 -6.16 -2.93
N PHE A 59 3.83 -5.97 -3.34
CA PHE A 59 4.27 -4.81 -4.09
C PHE A 59 3.43 -4.57 -5.36
N ALA A 60 3.10 -5.64 -6.10
CA ALA A 60 2.27 -5.55 -7.29
C ALA A 60 0.87 -4.98 -7.01
N VAL A 61 0.28 -5.29 -5.86
CA VAL A 61 -1.03 -4.74 -5.45
C VAL A 61 -0.89 -3.25 -5.12
N LEU A 62 0.15 -2.87 -4.37
CA LEU A 62 0.45 -1.48 -4.03
C LEU A 62 0.68 -0.64 -5.29
N TRP A 63 1.41 -1.17 -6.27
CA TRP A 63 1.66 -0.53 -7.56
C TRP A 63 0.36 -0.30 -8.33
N LYS A 64 -0.49 -1.33 -8.45
CA LYS A 64 -1.79 -1.21 -9.14
C LYS A 64 -2.72 -0.21 -8.45
N LEU A 65 -2.78 -0.23 -7.11
CA LEU A 65 -3.51 0.77 -6.33
C LEU A 65 -3.03 2.18 -6.64
N SER A 66 -1.71 2.37 -6.76
CA SER A 66 -1.13 3.68 -7.08
C SER A 66 -1.64 4.22 -8.41
N LEU A 67 -1.73 3.36 -9.42
CA LEU A 67 -2.25 3.72 -10.73
C LEU A 67 -3.76 3.99 -10.70
N VAL A 68 -4.55 3.11 -10.07
CA VAL A 68 -6.02 3.22 -10.03
C VAL A 68 -6.47 4.46 -9.25
N LEU A 69 -5.81 4.76 -8.14
CA LEU A 69 -6.14 5.88 -7.25
C LEU A 69 -5.38 7.16 -7.61
N LYS A 70 -4.52 7.12 -8.64
CA LYS A 70 -3.67 8.24 -9.05
C LYS A 70 -2.87 8.84 -7.90
N HIS A 71 -2.35 7.97 -7.03
CA HIS A 71 -1.66 8.36 -5.81
C HIS A 71 -0.38 7.53 -5.67
N ASN A 72 0.77 8.16 -5.46
CA ASN A 72 2.04 7.44 -5.39
C ASN A 72 2.27 6.86 -3.99
N PHE A 73 1.64 5.72 -3.70
CA PHE A 73 1.77 5.05 -2.41
C PHE A 73 3.21 4.66 -2.10
N ILE A 74 4.01 4.31 -3.11
CA ILE A 74 5.40 3.88 -2.91
C ILE A 74 6.25 5.04 -2.42
N ALA A 75 6.16 6.20 -3.08
CA ALA A 75 6.88 7.40 -2.64
C ALA A 75 6.43 7.83 -1.24
N GLN A 76 5.12 7.89 -0.98
CA GLN A 76 4.63 8.27 0.35
C GLN A 76 5.07 7.28 1.44
N LEU A 77 5.12 5.98 1.16
CA LEU A 77 5.66 5.02 2.10
C LEU A 77 7.17 5.19 2.29
N GLY A 78 7.88 5.58 1.23
CA GLY A 78 9.30 5.92 1.26
C GLY A 78 9.62 7.11 2.17
N GLU A 79 8.70 8.06 2.35
CA GLU A 79 8.86 9.17 3.30
C GLU A 79 8.97 8.71 4.77
N TYR A 80 8.46 7.53 5.11
CA TYR A 80 8.63 6.96 6.46
C TYR A 80 10.01 6.37 6.69
N LEU A 81 10.81 6.17 5.63
CA LEU A 81 12.18 5.71 5.78
C LEU A 81 13.07 6.89 6.19
N PRO A 82 13.98 6.72 7.16
CA PRO A 82 14.89 7.78 7.59
C PRO A 82 16.01 8.07 6.57
N TYR A 83 15.93 7.49 5.37
CA TYR A 83 16.95 7.60 4.34
C TYR A 83 16.38 8.37 3.15
N ARG A 84 17.00 9.51 2.85
CA ARG A 84 16.61 10.33 1.70
C ARG A 84 16.97 9.62 0.40
N PHE A 85 15.99 9.48 -0.48
CA PHE A 85 16.20 9.10 -1.88
C PHE A 85 16.06 10.35 -2.75
N GLU A 86 17.01 10.56 -3.66
CA GLU A 86 16.95 11.60 -4.67
C GLU A 86 16.74 10.94 -6.04
N SER A 87 15.67 11.30 -6.73
CA SER A 87 15.38 10.81 -8.07
C SER A 87 16.33 11.41 -9.10
N ILE A 88 16.52 10.71 -10.22
CA ILE A 88 17.31 11.20 -11.37
C ILE A 88 16.81 12.58 -11.82
N ARG A 89 15.49 12.80 -11.79
CA ARG A 89 14.88 14.08 -12.17
C ARG A 89 15.22 15.20 -11.19
N GLU A 90 15.15 14.95 -9.88
CA GLU A 90 15.53 15.95 -8.87
C GLU A 90 17.00 16.31 -8.96
N ARG A 91 17.87 15.32 -9.22
CA ARG A 91 19.29 15.55 -9.44
C ARG A 91 19.56 16.42 -10.67
N ALA A 92 18.81 16.21 -11.75
CA ALA A 92 18.96 16.96 -13.00
C ALA A 92 18.44 18.41 -12.94
N LEU A 93 17.70 18.78 -11.89
CA LEU A 93 17.17 20.12 -11.66
C LEU A 93 18.04 20.96 -10.70
N LYS A 94 19.16 20.41 -10.24
CA LYS A 94 20.20 21.12 -9.47
C LYS A 94 21.28 21.63 -10.40
#